data_AF-A0A1Y2NUI9-F1
#
_entry.id   AF-A0A1Y2NUI9-F1
#
_cell.length_a   1.000
_cell.length_b   1.000
_cell.length_c   1.000
_cell.angle_alpha   90.00
_cell.angle_beta   90.00
_cell.angle_gamma   90.00
#
_symmetry.space_group_name_H-M   'P 1'
#
loop_
_entity.id
_entity.type
_entity.pdbx_description
1 polymer ?
#
loop_
_entity_poly.entity_id
_entity_poly.type
_entity_poly.pdbx_seq_one_letter_code
_entity_poly.pdbx_strand_id
1 'polypeptide(L)'
;MQRRPAGPAGPAAPRAARPTAPHPAPGAGPGGPGRWAPPVPAGRCGAAPVGYRGHVDLDVVEERPYRFRLERHGAMRVPGTVFASRDLLRDAGQSLRQVANVATLPGIVGASYAMPDIHWGYGFPIGGVAATDVAAGGVVSPGGVGFDISCGVRLLAADCDREALRPVLGAVMDDLGRAVPRGAGPGGVWRLDGTGELERVLRGGSRYAVERGYGVERDLLRCEDGGVVADADVDQVGPRARERGLGQVGSLGSGNHFLEVQAVTEVYDAHAAEAYGIAAGQVCVMIHCGSRGLGHQICSDHVRAMDRAMARYGIEVPDRQLACAPVDSPEGRAYAGAMAAAANYARANRQLLSDAARRVLRRRAGVRLDLVYDVSHNLAKAETYRVDGEPRRLCVHRKGATRAFPPGHPDLPGDLRDAGQPVLVPGTMGTASYVLAGVPGGDAFHSACHGAGRVMSRHQAARTVTGAALRARLEDAGIAVRPLSMRGLAEEAPEAYKDVSAVVAASEGAGLCRRVARLEPLGVVKG
;
A
#
# COMPACT_ATOMS: atom_id res chain seq x y z
N MET A 1 5.87 54.38 -43.92
CA MET A 1 7.13 54.15 -44.66
C MET A 1 7.66 52.77 -44.29
N GLN A 2 7.89 51.93 -45.30
CA GLN A 2 8.17 50.50 -45.22
C GLN A 2 9.52 50.17 -44.57
N ARG A 3 9.61 49.05 -43.82
CA ARG A 3 10.77 48.14 -43.88
C ARG A 3 10.32 46.68 -43.72
N ARG A 4 10.59 45.88 -44.77
CA ARG A 4 10.58 44.41 -44.77
C ARG A 4 11.91 43.87 -44.20
N PRO A 5 11.93 42.64 -43.65
CA PRO A 5 13.13 41.98 -43.15
C PRO A 5 13.79 41.07 -44.20
N ALA A 6 15.07 40.76 -44.01
CA ALA A 6 15.80 39.72 -44.73
C ALA A 6 16.42 38.75 -43.71
N GLY A 7 16.08 37.46 -43.81
CA GLY A 7 16.98 36.35 -43.46
C GLY A 7 17.50 35.72 -44.77
N PRO A 8 18.06 34.50 -44.80
CA PRO A 8 18.45 33.60 -43.71
C PRO A 8 19.89 33.02 -43.91
N ALA A 9 20.41 32.27 -42.93
CA ALA A 9 21.47 31.29 -43.18
C ALA A 9 21.42 30.14 -42.15
N GLY A 10 21.31 28.92 -42.65
CA GLY A 10 21.75 27.68 -42.00
C GLY A 10 22.34 26.79 -43.11
N PRO A 11 22.63 25.50 -42.90
CA PRO A 11 23.04 24.78 -41.68
C PRO A 11 24.43 24.12 -41.87
N ALA A 12 25.02 23.54 -40.81
CA ALA A 12 26.19 22.67 -40.94
C ALA A 12 25.93 21.33 -40.22
N ALA A 13 26.12 20.23 -40.95
CA ALA A 13 26.03 18.85 -40.50
C ALA A 13 27.43 18.17 -40.59
N PRO A 14 27.61 16.88 -40.26
CA PRO A 14 28.54 16.41 -39.23
C PRO A 14 29.84 15.80 -39.80
N ARG A 15 30.84 15.55 -38.93
CA ARG A 15 32.05 14.80 -39.27
C ARG A 15 32.11 13.45 -38.54
N ALA A 16 32.42 12.42 -39.32
CA ALA A 16 32.54 11.02 -38.94
C ALA A 16 33.98 10.60 -38.55
N ALA A 17 33.99 9.52 -37.77
CA ALA A 17 35.00 8.54 -37.35
C ALA A 17 36.42 8.50 -37.97
N ARG A 18 37.38 8.10 -37.12
CA ARG A 18 38.50 7.19 -37.48
C ARG A 18 38.76 6.14 -36.38
N PRO A 19 39.24 4.92 -36.72
CA PRO A 19 39.25 3.73 -35.86
C PRO A 19 40.66 3.37 -35.34
N THR A 20 40.74 2.60 -34.25
CA THR A 20 41.90 1.74 -33.93
C THR A 20 41.43 0.50 -33.13
N ALA A 21 42.02 -0.66 -33.44
CA ALA A 21 41.79 -2.00 -32.88
C ALA A 21 43.11 -2.51 -32.22
N PRO A 22 43.27 -3.79 -31.79
CA PRO A 22 42.54 -4.58 -30.79
C PRO A 22 43.46 -5.16 -29.66
N HIS A 23 42.84 -5.74 -28.61
CA HIS A 23 43.23 -6.79 -27.61
C HIS A 23 44.67 -7.37 -27.53
N PRO A 24 45.19 -7.84 -26.35
CA PRO A 24 44.62 -9.02 -25.63
C PRO A 24 44.83 -9.17 -24.09
N ALA A 25 44.08 -10.09 -23.49
CA ALA A 25 44.47 -10.95 -22.35
C ALA A 25 44.51 -12.41 -22.90
N PRO A 26 45.23 -13.42 -22.36
CA PRO A 26 45.30 -13.81 -20.93
C PRO A 26 46.66 -14.40 -20.46
N GLY A 27 46.78 -14.77 -19.18
CA GLY A 27 47.91 -15.56 -18.67
C GLY A 27 47.51 -16.41 -17.47
N ALA A 28 47.78 -17.72 -17.55
CA ALA A 28 47.42 -18.75 -16.57
C ALA A 28 48.64 -19.57 -16.12
N GLY A 29 48.65 -19.97 -14.85
CA GLY A 29 49.30 -21.17 -14.27
C GLY A 29 50.69 -21.00 -13.62
N PRO A 30 51.19 -22.00 -12.85
CA PRO A 30 50.52 -23.14 -12.19
C PRO A 30 51.01 -23.44 -10.73
N GLY A 31 50.33 -24.36 -10.00
CA GLY A 31 50.90 -25.02 -8.80
C GLY A 31 49.88 -25.63 -7.81
N GLY A 32 49.61 -26.94 -7.87
CA GLY A 32 49.01 -27.76 -6.79
C GLY A 32 50.08 -28.60 -6.06
N PRO A 33 49.79 -29.73 -5.36
CA PRO A 33 48.54 -30.24 -4.79
C PRO A 33 48.67 -30.67 -3.28
N GLY A 34 47.57 -31.02 -2.58
CA GLY A 34 47.69 -31.49 -1.18
C GLY A 34 46.44 -32.08 -0.49
N ARG A 35 46.14 -33.36 -0.81
CA ARG A 35 45.60 -34.45 0.05
C ARG A 35 44.12 -34.50 0.51
N TRP A 36 43.61 -35.74 0.47
CA TRP A 36 42.26 -36.26 0.70
C TRP A 36 42.13 -37.07 2.02
N ALA A 37 40.98 -36.92 2.70
CA ALA A 37 40.12 -37.87 3.49
C ALA A 37 40.70 -38.71 4.66
N PRO A 38 39.90 -39.07 5.72
CA PRO A 38 38.84 -40.12 5.62
C PRO A 38 37.51 -39.84 6.42
N PRO A 39 36.51 -40.76 6.43
CA PRO A 39 35.07 -40.48 6.64
C PRO A 39 34.35 -41.16 7.86
N VAL A 40 33.01 -40.95 7.95
CA VAL A 40 31.90 -41.71 8.65
C VAL A 40 31.82 -41.59 10.21
N PRO A 41 30.64 -41.69 10.91
CA PRO A 41 29.38 -42.29 10.45
C PRO A 41 28.03 -41.60 10.72
N ALA A 42 27.06 -42.05 9.91
CA ALA A 42 25.63 -41.92 10.10
C ALA A 42 25.14 -42.68 11.34
N GLY A 43 24.21 -42.09 12.08
CA GLY A 43 23.59 -42.71 13.24
C GLY A 43 22.32 -42.01 13.73
N ARG A 44 21.19 -42.62 13.38
CA ARG A 44 19.89 -42.69 14.09
C ARG A 44 18.90 -41.52 14.02
N CYS A 45 17.73 -41.89 13.47
CA CYS A 45 16.43 -41.26 13.62
C CYS A 45 16.09 -40.92 15.07
N GLY A 46 15.60 -39.70 15.26
CA GLY A 46 14.87 -39.24 16.43
C GLY A 46 14.22 -37.91 16.06
N ALA A 47 12.91 -37.90 15.84
CA ALA A 47 12.16 -36.70 15.53
C ALA A 47 12.24 -35.72 16.70
N ALA A 48 12.74 -34.52 16.45
CA ALA A 48 12.64 -33.36 17.32
C ALA A 48 12.25 -32.15 16.45
N PRO A 49 11.38 -31.24 16.92
CA PRO A 49 10.95 -30.11 16.12
C PRO A 49 12.15 -29.21 15.85
N VAL A 50 12.41 -28.97 14.56
CA VAL A 50 13.52 -28.14 14.10
C VAL A 50 13.25 -26.69 14.52
N GLY A 51 13.87 -26.28 15.61
CA GLY A 51 13.95 -24.89 16.03
C GLY A 51 14.66 -24.06 14.97
N TYR A 52 13.98 -23.03 14.48
CA TYR A 52 14.48 -22.14 13.44
C TYR A 52 15.51 -21.17 14.06
N ARG A 53 16.81 -21.35 13.75
CA ARG A 53 17.87 -20.44 14.19
C ARG A 53 18.13 -19.37 13.12
N GLY A 54 17.47 -18.22 13.30
CA GLY A 54 17.73 -16.97 12.61
C GLY A 54 17.49 -15.78 13.55
N HIS A 55 18.39 -15.58 14.51
CA HIS A 55 18.52 -14.45 15.46
C HIS A 55 17.32 -13.48 15.66
N VAL A 56 16.24 -14.01 16.21
CA VAL A 56 15.59 -13.52 17.42
C VAL A 56 15.10 -14.76 18.17
N ASP A 57 15.41 -14.93 19.46
CA ASP A 57 14.81 -15.98 20.30
C ASP A 57 13.34 -15.61 20.59
N LEU A 58 12.52 -15.63 19.55
CA LEU A 58 11.07 -15.55 19.64
C LEU A 58 10.54 -16.92 19.24
N ASP A 59 10.06 -17.68 20.22
CA ASP A 59 9.44 -18.97 19.99
C ASP A 59 8.10 -18.77 19.28
N VAL A 60 8.15 -18.89 17.95
CA VAL A 60 6.98 -18.85 17.08
C VAL A 60 6.54 -20.28 16.76
N VAL A 61 5.32 -20.63 17.14
CA VAL A 61 4.75 -21.97 16.98
C VAL A 61 3.69 -21.95 15.87
N GLU A 62 3.74 -22.91 14.95
CA GLU A 62 2.67 -23.07 13.95
C GLU A 62 1.43 -23.67 14.62
N GLU A 63 0.34 -22.90 14.73
CA GLU A 63 -0.94 -23.39 15.28
C GLU A 63 -1.70 -24.23 14.25
N ARG A 64 -1.67 -23.78 12.98
CA ARG A 64 -2.28 -24.43 11.82
C ARG A 64 -1.61 -23.89 10.54
N PRO A 65 -1.84 -24.51 9.36
CA PRO A 65 -1.27 -24.00 8.11
C PRO A 65 -1.51 -22.50 7.95
N TYR A 66 -0.44 -21.79 7.61
CA TYR A 66 -0.41 -20.34 7.41
C TYR A 66 -0.66 -19.46 8.65
N ARG A 67 -0.77 -20.03 9.85
CA ARG A 67 -0.99 -19.27 11.09
C ARG A 67 -0.02 -19.70 12.18
N PHE A 68 0.77 -18.73 12.61
CA PHE A 68 1.80 -18.89 13.60
C PHE A 68 1.50 -18.01 14.82
N ARG A 69 1.80 -18.52 16.01
CA ARG A 69 1.62 -17.84 17.28
C ARG A 69 2.96 -17.50 17.89
N LEU A 70 3.10 -16.26 18.31
CA LEU A 70 4.15 -15.81 19.20
C LEU A 70 3.60 -15.81 20.63
N GLU A 71 4.13 -16.68 21.48
CA GLU A 71 3.66 -16.77 22.85
C GLU A 71 3.97 -15.51 23.66
N ARG A 72 3.07 -15.21 24.60
CA ARG A 72 3.20 -14.03 25.46
C ARG A 72 4.44 -14.17 26.35
N HIS A 73 5.35 -13.21 26.28
CA HIS A 73 6.52 -13.13 27.15
C HIS A 73 6.79 -11.69 27.60
N GLY A 74 7.55 -11.52 28.68
CA GLY A 74 7.96 -10.20 29.17
C GLY A 74 6.77 -9.25 29.38
N ALA A 75 6.82 -8.05 28.78
CA ALA A 75 5.79 -7.02 28.92
C ALA A 75 4.58 -7.19 27.98
N MET A 76 4.51 -8.26 27.19
CA MET A 76 3.37 -8.52 26.31
C MET A 76 2.10 -8.73 27.15
N ARG A 77 1.00 -8.08 26.75
CA ARG A 77 -0.32 -8.21 27.38
C ARG A 77 -1.15 -9.30 26.71
N VAL A 78 -0.96 -9.48 25.41
CA VAL A 78 -1.60 -10.49 24.56
C VAL A 78 -0.53 -11.28 23.79
N PRO A 79 -0.83 -12.47 23.22
CA PRO A 79 0.07 -13.13 22.27
C PRO A 79 0.21 -12.31 20.96
N GLY A 80 1.16 -12.72 20.11
CA GLY A 80 1.20 -12.30 18.71
C GLY A 80 0.68 -13.40 17.77
N THR A 81 0.07 -13.01 16.65
CA THR A 81 -0.37 -13.93 15.59
C THR A 81 0.20 -13.46 14.26
N VAL A 82 0.92 -14.34 13.57
CA VAL A 82 1.55 -14.07 12.28
C VAL A 82 0.96 -15.00 11.22
N PHE A 83 0.39 -14.42 10.18
CA PHE A 83 -0.10 -15.15 9.03
C PHE A 83 0.99 -15.15 7.97
N ALA A 84 1.47 -16.31 7.53
CA ALA A 84 2.54 -16.42 6.54
C ALA A 84 2.66 -17.86 6.04
N SER A 85 3.23 -18.10 4.86
CA SER A 85 3.83 -19.42 4.60
C SER A 85 5.13 -19.56 5.39
N ARG A 86 5.65 -20.79 5.54
CA ARG A 86 6.96 -21.01 6.20
C ARG A 86 8.07 -20.20 5.54
N ASP A 87 8.07 -20.06 4.21
CA ASP A 87 9.07 -19.26 3.48
C ASP A 87 8.90 -17.76 3.74
N LEU A 88 7.67 -17.23 3.68
CA LEU A 88 7.40 -15.82 3.99
C LEU A 88 7.75 -15.45 5.44
N LEU A 89 7.62 -16.41 6.37
CA LEU A 89 8.01 -16.23 7.76
C LEU A 89 9.53 -16.09 7.92
N ARG A 90 10.32 -16.76 7.07
CA ARG A 90 11.79 -16.61 7.09
C ARG A 90 12.22 -15.17 6.81
N ASP A 91 11.49 -14.50 5.92
CA ASP A 91 11.74 -13.10 5.55
C ASP A 91 11.23 -12.09 6.60
N ALA A 92 10.36 -12.52 7.53
CA ALA A 92 9.78 -11.65 8.56
C ALA A 92 10.80 -11.23 9.64
N GLY A 93 11.87 -12.02 9.84
CA GLY A 93 13.06 -11.69 10.63
C GLY A 93 12.83 -10.77 11.84
N GLN A 94 13.42 -9.56 11.79
CA GLN A 94 13.35 -8.57 12.88
C GLN A 94 11.94 -7.99 13.10
N SER A 95 11.05 -8.04 12.10
CA SER A 95 9.69 -7.50 12.21
C SER A 95 8.85 -8.24 13.24
N LEU A 96 9.19 -9.50 13.55
CA LEU A 96 8.55 -10.26 14.64
C LEU A 96 8.75 -9.60 16.02
N ARG A 97 9.85 -8.88 16.23
CA ARG A 97 10.03 -8.07 17.45
C ARG A 97 9.00 -6.95 17.54
N GLN A 98 8.64 -6.34 16.41
CA GLN A 98 7.62 -5.30 16.38
C GLN A 98 6.23 -5.88 16.68
N VAL A 99 5.95 -7.12 16.26
CA VAL A 99 4.73 -7.85 16.68
C VAL A 99 4.70 -8.01 18.21
N ALA A 100 5.80 -8.43 18.82
CA ALA A 100 5.93 -8.54 20.27
C ALA A 100 5.76 -7.18 20.97
N ASN A 101 6.40 -6.13 20.45
CA ASN A 101 6.32 -4.78 21.01
C ASN A 101 4.89 -4.21 20.95
N VAL A 102 4.19 -4.41 19.83
CA VAL A 102 2.77 -3.98 19.70
C VAL A 102 1.90 -4.71 20.72
N ALA A 103 2.21 -5.96 21.05
CA ALA A 103 1.48 -6.73 22.06
C ALA A 103 1.57 -6.16 23.48
N THR A 104 2.42 -5.16 23.75
CA THR A 104 2.54 -4.50 25.06
C THR A 104 1.61 -3.30 25.22
N LEU A 105 0.93 -2.85 24.16
CA LEU A 105 0.13 -1.63 24.16
C LEU A 105 -1.05 -1.70 25.14
N PRO A 106 -1.33 -0.64 25.93
CA PRO A 106 -2.47 -0.62 26.84
C PRO A 106 -3.80 -0.86 26.12
N GLY A 107 -4.65 -1.67 26.74
CA GLY A 107 -5.97 -2.03 26.23
C GLY A 107 -5.98 -2.90 24.96
N ILE A 108 -4.84 -3.40 24.46
CA ILE A 108 -4.82 -4.29 23.29
C ILE A 108 -5.65 -5.56 23.53
N VAL A 109 -6.41 -5.98 22.51
CA VAL A 109 -7.37 -7.08 22.56
C VAL A 109 -6.97 -8.22 21.62
N GLY A 110 -7.13 -9.46 22.08
CA GLY A 110 -6.95 -10.67 21.29
C GLY A 110 -5.47 -11.02 21.04
N ALA A 111 -4.84 -10.32 20.09
CA ALA A 111 -3.43 -10.48 19.75
C ALA A 111 -2.91 -9.22 19.03
N SER A 112 -1.59 -9.09 18.92
CA SER A 112 -0.99 -8.29 17.85
C SER A 112 -0.89 -9.14 16.58
N TYR A 113 -1.42 -8.66 15.45
CA TYR A 113 -1.52 -9.44 14.23
C TYR A 113 -0.54 -8.94 13.17
N ALA A 114 -0.02 -9.87 12.38
CA ALA A 114 0.84 -9.59 11.23
C ALA A 114 0.37 -10.37 9.99
N MET A 115 0.15 -9.66 8.90
CA MET A 115 -0.23 -10.19 7.60
C MET A 115 0.98 -10.82 6.87
N PRO A 116 0.77 -11.63 5.81
CA PRO A 116 1.87 -12.33 5.12
C PRO A 116 2.90 -11.42 4.43
N ASP A 117 2.52 -10.18 4.15
CA ASP A 117 3.38 -9.11 3.64
C ASP A 117 4.14 -8.36 4.74
N ILE A 118 4.19 -8.90 5.97
CA ILE A 118 4.91 -8.30 7.11
C ILE A 118 6.35 -7.93 6.76
N HIS A 119 6.73 -6.71 7.13
CA HIS A 119 8.12 -6.24 7.09
C HIS A 119 8.33 -5.06 8.05
N TRP A 120 9.59 -4.66 8.21
CA TRP A 120 9.99 -3.68 9.21
C TRP A 120 9.34 -2.32 8.98
N GLY A 121 8.76 -1.75 10.04
CA GLY A 121 8.12 -0.44 10.04
C GLY A 121 8.64 0.49 11.14
N TYR A 122 7.97 1.63 11.32
CA TYR A 122 8.18 2.53 12.46
C TYR A 122 7.27 2.15 13.64
N GLY A 123 7.83 1.59 14.72
CA GLY A 123 7.09 1.09 15.89
C GLY A 123 6.31 -0.20 15.58
N PHE A 124 5.21 -0.07 14.84
CA PHE A 124 4.47 -1.21 14.30
C PHE A 124 5.15 -1.76 13.04
N PRO A 125 5.08 -3.09 12.81
CA PRO A 125 5.44 -3.64 11.50
C PRO A 125 4.47 -3.12 10.43
N ILE A 126 4.95 -2.97 9.20
CA ILE A 126 4.05 -2.87 8.04
C ILE A 126 3.50 -4.28 7.80
N GLY A 127 2.21 -4.40 7.44
CA GLY A 127 1.46 -5.65 7.56
C GLY A 127 0.84 -5.84 8.96
N GLY A 128 0.90 -4.83 9.83
CA GLY A 128 0.45 -4.94 11.22
C GLY A 128 -1.03 -4.57 11.41
N VAL A 129 -1.71 -5.33 12.28
CA VAL A 129 -3.05 -5.00 12.81
C VAL A 129 -3.08 -5.15 14.32
N ALA A 130 -3.64 -4.17 15.02
CA ALA A 130 -3.91 -4.27 16.45
C ALA A 130 -5.18 -3.50 16.82
N ALA A 131 -5.99 -4.04 17.71
CA ALA A 131 -7.16 -3.36 18.23
C ALA A 131 -7.00 -3.11 19.72
N THR A 132 -7.31 -1.89 20.17
CA THR A 132 -7.29 -1.54 21.60
C THR A 132 -8.68 -1.14 22.06
N ASP A 133 -9.15 -1.70 23.18
CA ASP A 133 -10.46 -1.38 23.77
C ASP A 133 -10.46 0.02 24.39
N VAL A 134 -11.26 0.92 23.82
CA VAL A 134 -11.35 2.32 24.24
C VAL A 134 -11.77 2.44 25.71
N ALA A 135 -12.72 1.63 26.16
CA ALA A 135 -13.23 1.68 27.53
C ALA A 135 -12.22 1.15 28.55
N ALA A 136 -11.31 0.28 28.12
CA ALA A 136 -10.23 -0.28 28.95
C ALA A 136 -8.94 0.57 28.92
N GLY A 137 -9.02 1.85 28.56
CA GLY A 137 -7.85 2.72 28.44
C GLY A 137 -7.00 2.44 27.20
N GLY A 138 -7.61 1.87 26.16
CA GLY A 138 -6.97 1.59 24.88
C GLY A 138 -6.38 2.83 24.24
N VAL A 139 -5.27 2.64 23.53
CA VAL A 139 -4.45 3.72 22.99
C VAL A 139 -4.57 3.84 21.48
N VAL A 140 -4.41 5.05 20.97
CA VAL A 140 -4.15 5.29 19.55
C VAL A 140 -2.67 5.61 19.34
N SER A 141 -2.04 4.99 18.33
CA SER A 141 -0.64 5.20 17.98
C SER A 141 -0.48 5.61 16.51
N PRO A 142 0.10 6.79 16.21
CA PRO A 142 0.42 7.17 14.84
C PRO A 142 1.38 6.20 14.16
N GLY A 143 2.29 5.58 14.93
CA GLY A 143 3.18 4.53 14.45
C GLY A 143 2.43 3.29 13.97
N GLY A 144 1.24 3.00 14.52
CA GLY A 144 0.33 1.92 14.12
C GLY A 144 -0.59 2.24 12.94
N VAL A 145 -0.61 3.49 12.49
CA VAL A 145 -1.28 3.91 11.25
C VAL A 145 -0.27 4.05 10.11
N GLY A 146 0.88 4.63 10.40
CA GLY A 146 1.92 4.94 9.43
C GLY A 146 1.89 6.40 8.96
N PHE A 147 3.01 6.82 8.36
CA PHE A 147 3.21 8.21 7.98
C PHE A 147 2.31 8.66 6.83
N ASP A 148 2.12 7.82 5.80
CA ASP A 148 1.18 8.13 4.74
C ASP A 148 -0.23 7.68 5.15
N ILE A 149 -0.86 8.50 5.98
CA ILE A 149 -2.20 8.27 6.51
C ILE A 149 -3.17 8.08 5.35
N SER A 150 -3.99 7.03 5.42
CA SER A 150 -4.95 6.66 4.38
C SER A 150 -4.29 6.45 3.01
N CYS A 151 -3.01 6.07 2.96
CA CYS A 151 -2.49 5.36 1.79
C CYS A 151 -3.41 4.18 1.51
N GLY A 152 -3.76 4.03 0.23
CA GLY A 152 -4.82 3.13 -0.16
C GLY A 152 -4.85 2.94 -1.65
N VAL A 153 -5.77 2.07 -2.07
CA VAL A 153 -5.87 1.59 -3.44
C VAL A 153 -7.29 1.81 -3.92
N ARG A 154 -7.38 2.25 -5.16
CA ARG A 154 -8.65 2.42 -5.87
C ARG A 154 -8.59 1.69 -7.21
N LEU A 155 -9.61 0.90 -7.52
CA LEU A 155 -9.69 0.14 -8.76
C LEU A 155 -10.91 0.57 -9.57
N LEU A 156 -10.70 0.95 -10.82
CA LEU A 156 -11.77 1.23 -11.77
C LEU A 156 -11.80 0.16 -12.86
N ALA A 157 -12.98 -0.33 -13.21
CA ALA A 157 -13.20 -1.26 -14.30
C ALA A 157 -13.61 -0.49 -15.56
N ALA A 158 -13.03 -0.84 -16.70
CA ALA A 158 -13.35 -0.26 -18.00
C ALA A 158 -14.46 -1.03 -18.70
N ASP A 159 -15.25 -0.36 -19.53
CA ASP A 159 -16.21 -1.03 -20.43
C ASP A 159 -15.55 -1.56 -21.72
N CYS A 160 -14.27 -1.94 -21.65
CA CYS A 160 -13.53 -2.55 -22.73
C CYS A 160 -12.56 -3.63 -22.23
N ASP A 161 -12.12 -4.49 -23.17
CA ASP A 161 -11.07 -5.47 -22.93
C ASP A 161 -9.69 -4.98 -23.40
N ARG A 162 -8.68 -5.79 -23.09
CA ARG A 162 -7.29 -5.48 -23.46
C ARG A 162 -7.06 -5.41 -24.98
N GLU A 163 -7.81 -6.15 -25.78
CA GLU A 163 -7.64 -6.18 -27.24
C GLU A 163 -8.15 -4.89 -27.87
N ALA A 164 -9.28 -4.38 -27.39
CA ALA A 164 -9.84 -3.10 -27.78
C ALA A 164 -8.92 -1.92 -27.42
N LEU A 165 -8.24 -1.98 -26.25
CA LEU A 165 -7.35 -0.91 -25.82
C LEU A 165 -5.96 -0.97 -26.48
N ARG A 166 -5.49 -2.17 -26.86
CA ARG A 166 -4.12 -2.42 -27.37
C ARG A 166 -3.66 -1.41 -28.44
N PRO A 167 -4.43 -1.04 -29.47
CA PRO A 167 -3.98 -0.13 -30.53
C PRO A 167 -3.68 1.29 -30.04
N VAL A 168 -4.33 1.72 -28.94
CA VAL A 168 -4.23 3.09 -28.41
C VAL A 168 -3.52 3.16 -27.05
N LEU A 169 -3.09 2.02 -26.49
CA LEU A 169 -2.50 1.93 -25.16
C LEU A 169 -1.31 2.88 -24.98
N GLY A 170 -0.39 2.95 -25.94
CA GLY A 170 0.76 3.86 -25.87
C GLY A 170 0.36 5.32 -25.73
N ALA A 171 -0.64 5.77 -26.52
CA ALA A 171 -1.15 7.14 -26.47
C ALA A 171 -1.95 7.42 -25.18
N VAL A 172 -2.71 6.44 -24.69
CA VAL A 172 -3.38 6.51 -23.38
C VAL A 172 -2.35 6.69 -22.27
N MET A 173 -1.29 5.90 -22.26
CA MET A 173 -0.23 5.98 -21.24
C MET A 173 0.54 7.30 -21.30
N ASP A 174 0.80 7.84 -22.49
CA ASP A 174 1.41 9.17 -22.65
C ASP A 174 0.53 10.28 -22.08
N ASP A 175 -0.78 10.22 -22.34
CA ASP A 175 -1.74 11.19 -21.83
C ASP A 175 -1.96 11.05 -20.32
N LEU A 176 -2.06 9.83 -19.80
CA LEU A 176 -2.09 9.58 -18.35
C LEU A 176 -0.81 10.14 -17.70
N GLY A 177 0.33 9.92 -18.35
CA GLY A 177 1.60 10.43 -17.88
C GLY A 177 1.66 11.96 -17.77
N ARG A 178 0.95 12.68 -18.64
CA ARG A 178 0.81 14.15 -18.57
C ARG A 178 -0.28 14.61 -17.60
N ALA A 179 -1.40 13.88 -17.55
CA ALA A 179 -2.58 14.26 -16.78
C ALA A 179 -2.47 13.93 -15.28
N VAL A 180 -1.51 13.10 -14.89
CA VAL A 180 -1.32 12.63 -13.51
C VAL A 180 -0.04 13.21 -12.91
N PRO A 181 -0.14 14.27 -12.10
CA PRO A 181 0.99 14.83 -11.36
C PRO A 181 1.56 13.83 -10.35
N ARG A 182 2.88 13.89 -10.15
CA ARG A 182 3.63 12.93 -9.35
C ARG A 182 4.97 13.48 -8.89
N GLY A 183 5.63 12.76 -8.00
CA GLY A 183 6.86 13.18 -7.33
C GLY A 183 6.62 13.81 -5.95
N ALA A 184 7.70 14.27 -5.33
CA ALA A 184 7.68 14.84 -3.97
C ALA A 184 7.32 16.33 -3.93
N GLY A 185 7.41 17.03 -5.06
CA GLY A 185 7.19 18.47 -5.17
C GLY A 185 5.72 18.89 -5.23
N PRO A 186 5.45 20.19 -5.47
CA PRO A 186 4.10 20.69 -5.76
C PRO A 186 3.62 20.22 -7.15
N GLY A 187 2.31 20.11 -7.30
CA GLY A 187 1.63 19.64 -8.49
C GLY A 187 0.40 18.83 -8.10
N GLY A 188 -0.71 19.04 -8.79
CA GLY A 188 -1.98 18.38 -8.51
C GLY A 188 -2.98 18.61 -9.62
N VAL A 189 -3.89 17.66 -9.82
CA VAL A 189 -5.03 17.79 -10.76
C VAL A 189 -5.89 18.98 -10.35
N TRP A 190 -6.02 19.24 -9.05
CA TRP A 190 -6.79 20.35 -8.52
C TRP A 190 -5.87 21.42 -7.97
N ARG A 191 -5.93 22.61 -8.57
CA ARG A 191 -5.34 23.82 -7.99
C ARG A 191 -6.38 24.45 -7.07
N LEU A 192 -6.09 24.43 -5.77
CA LEU A 192 -6.98 25.02 -4.77
C LEU A 192 -6.83 26.54 -4.73
N ASP A 193 -7.94 27.24 -4.48
CA ASP A 193 -7.98 28.71 -4.39
C ASP A 193 -7.36 29.26 -3.09
N GLY A 194 -7.15 28.40 -2.09
CA GLY A 194 -6.54 28.78 -0.82
C GLY A 194 -6.83 27.78 0.31
N THR A 195 -6.47 28.18 1.54
CA THR A 195 -6.62 27.35 2.75
C THR A 195 -8.07 27.00 3.07
N GLY A 196 -9.02 27.90 2.81
CA GLY A 196 -10.44 27.63 3.03
C GLY A 196 -10.99 26.52 2.12
N GLU A 197 -10.47 26.38 0.90
CA GLU A 197 -10.84 25.25 0.04
C GLU A 197 -10.18 23.95 0.48
N LEU A 198 -8.93 24.01 0.93
CA LEU A 198 -8.26 22.86 1.54
C LEU A 198 -9.04 22.34 2.74
N GLU A 199 -9.57 23.21 3.60
CA GLU A 199 -10.41 22.81 4.73
C GLU A 199 -11.68 22.06 4.29
N ARG A 200 -12.32 22.50 3.21
CA ARG A 200 -13.46 21.77 2.63
C ARG A 200 -13.06 20.38 2.13
N VAL A 201 -11.87 20.24 1.52
CA VAL A 201 -11.30 18.93 1.17
C VAL A 201 -11.05 18.07 2.41
N LEU A 202 -10.48 18.64 3.47
CA LEU A 202 -10.17 17.94 4.72
C LEU A 202 -11.44 17.47 5.46
N ARG A 203 -12.55 18.21 5.36
CA ARG A 203 -13.83 17.82 5.96
C ARG A 203 -14.64 16.88 5.07
N GLY A 204 -14.65 17.12 3.76
CA GLY A 204 -15.59 16.51 2.83
C GLY A 204 -15.02 15.39 1.95
N GLY A 205 -13.71 15.15 1.96
CA GLY A 205 -13.09 14.02 1.27
C GLY A 205 -13.51 13.84 -0.20
N SER A 206 -13.80 12.61 -0.61
CA SER A 206 -14.28 12.35 -1.99
C SER A 206 -15.64 13.00 -2.26
N ARG A 207 -16.50 13.16 -1.25
CA ARG A 207 -17.82 13.80 -1.42
C ARG A 207 -17.67 15.24 -1.91
N TYR A 208 -16.79 16.03 -1.28
CA TYR A 208 -16.52 17.39 -1.73
C TYR A 208 -15.91 17.41 -3.14
N ALA A 209 -15.03 16.46 -3.47
CA ALA A 209 -14.51 16.36 -4.84
C ALA A 209 -15.64 16.06 -5.88
N VAL A 210 -16.57 15.17 -5.57
CA VAL A 210 -17.74 14.87 -6.42
C VAL A 210 -18.67 16.08 -6.56
N GLU A 211 -18.96 16.80 -5.47
CA GLU A 211 -19.73 18.06 -5.49
C GLU A 211 -19.11 19.13 -6.40
N ARG A 212 -17.77 19.11 -6.55
CA ARG A 212 -17.01 20.00 -7.44
C ARG A 212 -16.85 19.46 -8.86
N GLY A 213 -17.52 18.36 -9.20
CA GLY A 213 -17.57 17.79 -10.54
C GLY A 213 -16.45 16.79 -10.86
N TYR A 214 -15.71 16.31 -9.85
CA TYR A 214 -14.69 15.28 -10.03
C TYR A 214 -15.24 13.89 -9.71
N GLY A 215 -15.95 13.32 -10.68
CA GLY A 215 -16.57 11.99 -10.58
C GLY A 215 -18.09 12.03 -10.44
N VAL A 216 -18.66 10.97 -9.88
CA VAL A 216 -20.12 10.75 -9.82
C VAL A 216 -20.54 10.21 -8.47
N GLU A 217 -21.81 10.37 -8.11
CA GLU A 217 -22.36 9.97 -6.80
C GLU A 217 -22.14 8.48 -6.48
N ARG A 218 -22.21 7.61 -7.51
CA ARG A 218 -21.92 6.17 -7.37
C ARG A 218 -20.51 5.90 -6.81
N ASP A 219 -19.55 6.79 -7.05
CA ASP A 219 -18.19 6.63 -6.54
C ASP A 219 -18.15 6.66 -5.01
N LEU A 220 -19.07 7.39 -4.37
CA LEU A 220 -19.14 7.48 -2.92
C LEU A 220 -19.64 6.17 -2.33
N LEU A 221 -20.64 5.53 -2.96
CA LEU A 221 -21.17 4.23 -2.55
C LEU A 221 -20.12 3.11 -2.65
N ARG A 222 -19.17 3.23 -3.60
CA ARG A 222 -18.07 2.27 -3.80
C ARG A 222 -16.76 2.74 -3.16
N CYS A 223 -16.81 3.66 -2.19
CA CYS A 223 -15.66 4.07 -1.40
C CYS A 223 -15.88 3.67 0.06
N GLU A 224 -14.83 3.19 0.75
CA GLU A 224 -14.88 2.98 2.19
C GLU A 224 -15.44 4.24 2.89
N ASP A 225 -16.30 4.08 3.90
CA ASP A 225 -16.95 5.19 4.62
C ASP A 225 -17.74 6.19 3.75
N GLY A 226 -18.19 5.78 2.56
CA GLY A 226 -18.90 6.70 1.68
C GLY A 226 -18.01 7.83 1.14
N GLY A 227 -16.69 7.65 1.15
CA GLY A 227 -15.73 8.66 0.72
C GLY A 227 -15.38 9.73 1.76
N VAL A 228 -15.91 9.63 2.99
CA VAL A 228 -15.65 10.60 4.07
C VAL A 228 -15.51 9.88 5.41
N VAL A 229 -14.33 9.99 6.02
CA VAL A 229 -14.13 9.61 7.42
C VAL A 229 -14.77 10.69 8.30
N ALA A 230 -15.64 10.25 9.20
CA ALA A 230 -16.31 11.12 10.17
C ALA A 230 -15.30 11.75 11.15
N ASP A 231 -15.76 12.75 11.90
CA ASP A 231 -15.03 13.36 13.02
C ASP A 231 -13.69 14.04 12.64
N ALA A 232 -13.53 14.42 11.36
CA ALA A 232 -12.38 15.20 10.92
C ALA A 232 -12.35 16.57 11.61
N ASP A 233 -11.34 16.76 12.45
CA ASP A 233 -11.04 18.04 13.10
C ASP A 233 -9.87 18.72 12.39
N VAL A 234 -10.21 19.67 11.51
CA VAL A 234 -9.19 20.41 10.75
C VAL A 234 -8.35 21.31 11.65
N ASP A 235 -8.85 21.72 12.82
CA ASP A 235 -8.12 22.63 13.72
C ASP A 235 -6.91 21.92 14.35
N GLN A 236 -6.92 20.58 14.36
CA GLN A 236 -5.79 19.74 14.76
C GLN A 236 -4.77 19.54 13.63
N VAL A 237 -5.04 20.03 12.42
CA VAL A 237 -4.09 19.94 11.30
C VAL A 237 -3.15 21.14 11.33
N GLY A 238 -1.90 20.89 11.71
CA GLY A 238 -0.88 21.93 11.87
C GLY A 238 -0.57 22.73 10.59
N PRO A 239 -0.06 23.98 10.72
CA PRO A 239 0.21 24.87 9.57
C PRO A 239 1.12 24.26 8.51
N ARG A 240 2.18 23.55 8.93
CA ARG A 240 3.12 22.90 8.01
C ARG A 240 2.46 21.76 7.21
N ALA A 241 1.52 21.04 7.81
CA ALA A 241 0.78 19.99 7.12
C ALA A 241 -0.13 20.58 6.04
N ARG A 242 -0.81 21.70 6.37
CA ARG A 242 -1.66 22.45 5.44
C ARG A 242 -0.86 23.01 4.25
N GLU A 243 0.29 23.63 4.52
CA GLU A 243 1.19 24.15 3.49
C GLU A 243 1.61 23.04 2.50
N ARG A 244 2.02 21.88 3.01
CA ARG A 244 2.40 20.73 2.18
C ARG A 244 1.21 20.17 1.40
N GLY A 245 0.03 20.14 2.00
CA GLY A 245 -1.19 19.62 1.37
C GLY A 245 -1.72 20.52 0.25
N LEU A 246 -1.65 21.85 0.41
CA LEU A 246 -2.22 22.81 -0.54
C LEU A 246 -1.71 22.62 -1.97
N GLY A 247 -0.43 22.30 -2.11
CA GLY A 247 0.22 22.13 -3.42
C GLY A 247 0.13 20.74 -4.03
N GLN A 248 -0.51 19.75 -3.39
CA GLN A 248 -0.37 18.33 -3.76
C GLN A 248 -1.69 17.59 -4.05
N VAL A 249 -2.83 18.29 -4.06
CA VAL A 249 -4.16 17.69 -4.19
C VAL A 249 -4.39 17.16 -5.61
N GLY A 250 -4.67 15.86 -5.73
CA GLY A 250 -4.78 15.17 -7.01
C GLY A 250 -3.41 14.81 -7.60
N SER A 251 -2.50 14.26 -6.80
CA SER A 251 -1.20 13.77 -7.24
C SER A 251 -0.89 12.37 -6.69
N LEU A 252 -0.12 11.58 -7.43
CA LEU A 252 0.31 10.25 -6.97
C LEU A 252 1.31 10.35 -5.82
N GLY A 253 2.36 11.12 -6.06
CA GLY A 253 3.54 11.10 -5.22
C GLY A 253 4.68 10.29 -5.75
N SER A 254 5.49 9.72 -4.85
CA SER A 254 6.69 8.95 -5.13
C SER A 254 6.70 7.65 -4.31
N GLY A 255 7.75 6.85 -4.44
CA GLY A 255 7.84 5.56 -3.75
C GLY A 255 6.98 4.50 -4.42
N ASN A 256 6.19 3.77 -3.63
CA ASN A 256 5.32 2.70 -4.13
C ASN A 256 4.02 3.22 -4.75
N HIS A 257 3.82 4.53 -4.88
CA HIS A 257 2.62 5.10 -5.48
C HIS A 257 2.68 5.06 -7.02
N PHE A 258 1.56 4.67 -7.63
CA PHE A 258 1.44 4.53 -9.08
C PHE A 258 -0.01 4.67 -9.54
N LEU A 259 -0.17 4.91 -10.84
CA LEU A 259 -1.38 4.57 -11.58
C LEU A 259 -1.01 3.48 -12.59
N GLU A 260 -1.76 2.39 -12.61
CA GLU A 260 -1.48 1.24 -13.48
C GLU A 260 -2.74 0.89 -14.28
N VAL A 261 -2.59 0.78 -15.59
CA VAL A 261 -3.59 0.17 -16.47
C VAL A 261 -3.29 -1.32 -16.50
N GLN A 262 -4.29 -2.14 -16.21
CA GLN A 262 -4.18 -3.59 -16.03
C GLN A 262 -5.24 -4.30 -16.87
N ALA A 263 -5.09 -5.61 -17.04
CA ALA A 263 -6.14 -6.49 -17.55
C ALA A 263 -6.43 -7.60 -16.55
N VAL A 264 -7.71 -7.92 -16.33
CA VAL A 264 -8.10 -9.13 -15.59
C VAL A 264 -7.71 -10.34 -16.42
N THR A 265 -6.83 -11.18 -15.90
CA THR A 265 -6.33 -12.38 -16.59
C THR A 265 -6.98 -13.66 -16.11
N GLU A 266 -7.46 -13.68 -14.87
CA GLU A 266 -8.11 -14.84 -14.26
C GLU A 266 -9.21 -14.38 -13.31
N VAL A 267 -10.32 -15.10 -13.30
CA VAL A 267 -11.44 -14.94 -12.35
C VAL A 267 -11.57 -16.24 -11.57
N TYR A 268 -11.41 -16.15 -10.25
CA TYR A 268 -11.50 -17.28 -9.31
C TYR A 268 -12.90 -17.42 -8.71
N ASP A 269 -13.60 -16.30 -8.52
CA ASP A 269 -14.96 -16.26 -7.95
C ASP A 269 -15.85 -15.42 -8.87
N ALA A 270 -16.63 -16.11 -9.71
CA ALA A 270 -17.49 -15.46 -10.71
C ALA A 270 -18.61 -14.62 -10.06
N HIS A 271 -19.15 -15.06 -8.92
CA HIS A 271 -20.23 -14.35 -8.23
C HIS A 271 -19.73 -13.03 -7.64
N ALA A 272 -18.59 -13.05 -6.96
CA ALA A 272 -17.98 -11.82 -6.46
C ALA A 272 -17.51 -10.91 -7.61
N ALA A 273 -16.92 -11.47 -8.67
CA ALA A 273 -16.48 -10.70 -9.83
C ALA A 273 -17.64 -9.95 -10.52
N GLU A 274 -18.79 -10.60 -10.68
CA GLU A 274 -20.02 -9.99 -11.21
C GLU A 274 -20.49 -8.82 -10.33
N ALA A 275 -20.60 -9.01 -9.01
CA ALA A 275 -20.97 -7.95 -8.07
C ALA A 275 -19.99 -6.77 -8.09
N TYR A 276 -18.72 -7.06 -8.32
CA TYR A 276 -17.65 -6.07 -8.38
C TYR A 276 -17.60 -5.34 -9.73
N GLY A 277 -18.28 -5.87 -10.75
CA GLY A 277 -18.28 -5.32 -12.11
C GLY A 277 -17.00 -5.61 -12.88
N ILE A 278 -16.35 -6.74 -12.58
CA ILE A 278 -15.12 -7.19 -13.23
C ILE A 278 -15.30 -8.54 -13.94
N ALA A 279 -14.67 -8.72 -15.10
CA ALA A 279 -14.71 -9.94 -15.91
C ALA A 279 -13.35 -10.24 -16.54
N ALA A 280 -13.12 -11.48 -16.95
CA ALA A 280 -11.88 -11.87 -17.63
C ALA A 280 -11.66 -11.07 -18.92
N GLY A 281 -10.42 -10.65 -19.17
CA GLY A 281 -10.02 -9.81 -20.29
C GLY A 281 -10.26 -8.31 -20.09
N GLN A 282 -11.10 -7.92 -19.14
CA GLN A 282 -11.50 -6.53 -18.93
C GLN A 282 -10.33 -5.67 -18.47
N VAL A 283 -10.22 -4.46 -19.03
CA VAL A 283 -9.24 -3.47 -18.60
C VAL A 283 -9.66 -2.89 -17.25
N CYS A 284 -8.69 -2.67 -16.37
CA CYS A 284 -8.87 -1.93 -15.14
C CYS A 284 -7.81 -0.82 -15.01
N VAL A 285 -8.10 0.18 -14.19
CA VAL A 285 -7.14 1.22 -13.78
C VAL A 285 -7.03 1.19 -12.26
N MET A 286 -5.84 0.84 -11.76
CA MET A 286 -5.52 0.84 -10.35
C MET A 286 -4.75 2.11 -9.99
N ILE A 287 -5.17 2.79 -8.93
CA ILE A 287 -4.54 4.00 -8.40
C ILE A 287 -4.11 3.71 -6.96
N HIS A 288 -2.81 3.78 -6.70
CA HIS A 288 -2.23 3.62 -5.36
C HIS A 288 -1.58 4.94 -4.94
N CYS A 289 -2.20 5.62 -3.97
CA CYS A 289 -1.66 6.80 -3.32
C CYS A 289 -2.33 7.08 -1.97
N GLY A 290 -1.80 8.05 -1.23
CA GLY A 290 -2.30 8.45 0.08
C GLY A 290 -2.49 9.95 0.25
N SER A 291 -2.27 10.41 1.49
CA SER A 291 -2.46 11.79 1.95
C SER A 291 -1.26 12.70 1.70
N ARG A 292 -0.25 12.19 0.99
CA ARG A 292 0.89 12.97 0.49
C ARG A 292 1.70 13.59 1.64
N GLY A 293 2.27 14.77 1.43
CA GLY A 293 3.04 15.45 2.46
C GLY A 293 2.21 15.84 3.69
N LEU A 294 0.89 15.97 3.54
CA LEU A 294 -0.01 16.39 4.62
C LEU A 294 -0.10 15.33 5.72
N GLY A 295 -0.45 14.09 5.39
CA GLY A 295 -0.54 13.03 6.39
C GLY A 295 0.81 12.68 7.00
N HIS A 296 1.89 12.70 6.21
CA HIS A 296 3.24 12.52 6.74
C HIS A 296 3.56 13.54 7.82
N GLN A 297 3.21 14.81 7.59
CA GLN A 297 3.46 15.87 8.56
C GLN A 297 2.59 15.69 9.81
N ILE A 298 1.30 15.38 9.67
CA ILE A 298 0.39 15.07 10.79
C ILE A 298 0.95 13.93 11.64
N CYS A 299 1.33 12.81 11.02
CA CYS A 299 1.94 11.70 11.74
C CYS A 299 3.20 12.15 12.49
N SER A 300 4.08 12.94 11.86
CA SER A 300 5.31 13.44 12.50
C SER A 300 5.03 14.33 13.70
N ASP A 301 4.02 15.19 13.61
CA ASP A 301 3.66 16.14 14.66
C ASP A 301 3.04 15.40 15.85
N HIS A 302 2.14 14.46 15.60
CA HIS A 302 1.46 13.70 16.66
C HIS A 302 2.34 12.62 17.30
N VAL A 303 3.28 12.00 16.57
CA VAL A 303 4.30 11.13 17.20
C VAL A 303 5.07 11.91 18.25
N ARG A 304 5.55 13.12 17.93
CA ARG A 304 6.30 13.96 18.87
C ARG A 304 5.44 14.42 20.06
N ALA A 305 4.17 14.74 19.81
CA ALA A 305 3.25 15.16 20.86
C ALA A 305 2.98 14.01 21.84
N MET A 306 2.66 12.83 21.32
CA MET A 306 2.33 11.65 22.12
C MET A 306 3.55 11.09 22.85
N ASP A 307 4.73 11.07 22.23
CA ASP A 307 5.97 10.64 22.89
C ASP A 307 6.28 11.47 24.15
N ARG A 308 5.98 12.78 24.13
CA ARG A 308 6.07 13.65 25.32
C ARG A 308 4.91 13.47 26.31
N ALA A 309 3.79 12.88 25.89
CA ALA A 309 2.59 12.73 26.68
C ALA A 309 2.51 11.39 27.41
N MET A 310 3.15 10.34 26.90
CA MET A 310 3.08 8.97 27.44
C MET A 310 3.31 8.90 28.96
N ALA A 311 4.32 9.62 29.46
CA ALA A 311 4.63 9.65 30.90
C ALA A 311 3.47 10.19 31.76
N ARG A 312 2.68 11.16 31.27
CA ARG A 312 1.50 11.68 31.98
C ARG A 312 0.38 10.64 32.12
N TYR A 313 0.35 9.68 31.21
CA TYR A 313 -0.63 8.60 31.18
C TYR A 313 -0.11 7.30 31.81
N GLY A 314 1.11 7.30 32.37
CA GLY A 314 1.74 6.09 32.90
C GLY A 314 1.99 5.02 31.83
N ILE A 315 2.16 5.44 30.56
CA ILE A 315 2.39 4.53 29.44
C ILE A 315 3.89 4.33 29.27
N GLU A 316 4.33 3.08 29.40
CA GLU A 316 5.68 2.64 29.07
C GLU A 316 5.62 1.67 27.90
N VAL A 317 6.50 1.88 26.92
CA VAL A 317 6.61 1.07 25.70
C VAL A 317 8.05 0.62 25.50
N PRO A 318 8.27 -0.59 24.98
CA PRO A 318 9.62 -1.13 24.75
C PRO A 318 10.39 -0.41 23.63
N ASP A 319 9.67 0.35 22.80
CA ASP A 319 10.22 1.14 21.70
C ASP A 319 9.49 2.49 21.65
N ARG A 320 10.23 3.60 21.68
CA ARG A 320 9.66 4.96 21.59
C ARG A 320 8.93 5.22 20.28
N GLN A 321 9.21 4.45 19.22
CA GLN A 321 8.45 4.50 17.98
C GLN A 321 6.99 4.03 18.14
N LEU A 322 6.63 3.40 19.26
CA LEU A 322 5.26 3.09 19.68
C LEU A 322 4.58 4.23 20.45
N ALA A 323 5.07 5.46 20.31
CA ALA A 323 4.42 6.65 20.85
C ALA A 323 2.89 6.60 20.64
N CYS A 324 2.15 6.75 21.73
CA CYS A 324 0.70 6.61 21.76
C CYS A 324 0.09 7.42 22.91
N ALA A 325 -1.22 7.57 22.89
CA ALA A 325 -2.00 8.14 23.98
C ALA A 325 -3.35 7.43 24.09
N PRO A 326 -4.02 7.43 25.26
CA PRO A 326 -5.37 6.90 25.38
C PRO A 326 -6.30 7.54 24.34
N VAL A 327 -7.17 6.77 23.70
CA VAL A 327 -8.02 7.25 22.58
C VAL A 327 -8.83 8.49 22.97
N ASP A 328 -9.38 8.50 24.18
CA ASP A 328 -10.22 9.60 24.68
C ASP A 328 -9.46 10.76 25.33
N SER A 329 -8.12 10.68 25.42
CA SER A 329 -7.27 11.77 25.92
C SER A 329 -7.24 12.97 24.95
N PRO A 330 -6.83 14.17 25.41
CA PRO A 330 -6.65 15.33 24.52
C PRO A 330 -5.76 15.02 23.31
N GLU A 331 -4.61 14.37 23.49
CA GLU A 331 -3.69 14.03 22.39
C GLU A 331 -4.27 12.93 21.49
N GLY A 332 -4.99 11.96 22.07
CA GLY A 332 -5.67 10.88 21.34
C GLY A 332 -6.76 11.42 20.41
N ARG A 333 -7.65 12.26 20.95
CA ARG A 333 -8.72 12.94 20.18
C ARG A 333 -8.16 13.88 19.13
N ALA A 334 -7.13 14.65 19.48
CA ALA A 334 -6.46 15.55 18.54
C ALA A 334 -5.88 14.79 17.34
N TYR A 335 -5.18 13.67 17.60
CA TYR A 335 -4.66 12.83 16.53
C TYR A 335 -5.77 12.16 15.72
N ALA A 336 -6.79 11.62 16.36
CA ALA A 336 -7.90 10.97 15.66
C ALA A 336 -8.59 11.94 14.68
N GLY A 337 -8.85 13.18 15.12
CA GLY A 337 -9.43 14.23 14.28
C GLY A 337 -8.52 14.65 13.12
N ALA A 338 -7.23 14.86 13.38
CA ALA A 338 -6.25 15.19 12.33
C ALA A 338 -6.04 14.04 11.33
N MET A 339 -6.03 12.79 11.81
CA MET A 339 -5.94 11.59 11.00
C MET A 339 -7.17 11.44 10.10
N ALA A 340 -8.38 11.67 10.62
CA ALA A 340 -9.61 11.66 9.82
C ALA A 340 -9.56 12.75 8.71
N ALA A 341 -9.08 13.95 9.03
CA ALA A 341 -8.85 15.01 8.04
C ALA A 341 -7.84 14.60 6.95
N ALA A 342 -6.73 13.96 7.34
CA ALA A 342 -5.76 13.41 6.39
C ALA A 342 -6.35 12.28 5.53
N ALA A 343 -7.21 11.45 6.11
CA ALA A 343 -7.88 10.39 5.40
C ALA A 343 -8.84 10.93 4.34
N ASN A 344 -9.60 11.97 4.67
CA ASN A 344 -10.44 12.69 3.72
C ASN A 344 -9.62 13.30 2.58
N TYR A 345 -8.48 13.93 2.88
CA TYR A 345 -7.55 14.39 1.86
C TYR A 345 -7.14 13.26 0.90
N ALA A 346 -6.74 12.10 1.40
CA ALA A 346 -6.33 10.96 0.58
C ALA A 346 -7.48 10.43 -0.31
N ARG A 347 -8.69 10.36 0.23
CA ARG A 347 -9.90 9.95 -0.52
C ARG A 347 -10.22 10.94 -1.65
N ALA A 348 -10.16 12.24 -1.38
CA ALA A 348 -10.29 13.28 -2.40
C ALA A 348 -9.17 13.16 -3.45
N ASN A 349 -7.93 12.91 -3.01
CA ASN A 349 -6.78 12.73 -3.88
C ASN A 349 -6.99 11.60 -4.90
N ARG A 350 -7.43 10.41 -4.44
CA ARG A 350 -7.75 9.27 -5.32
C ARG A 350 -8.95 9.55 -6.23
N GLN A 351 -9.95 10.31 -5.75
CA GLN A 351 -11.12 10.71 -6.54
C GLN A 351 -10.71 11.58 -7.75
N LEU A 352 -9.83 12.55 -7.54
CA LEU A 352 -9.33 13.44 -8.60
C LEU A 352 -8.50 12.69 -9.65
N LEU A 353 -7.64 11.77 -9.18
CA LEU A 353 -6.84 10.93 -10.09
C LEU A 353 -7.74 9.99 -10.92
N SER A 354 -8.84 9.52 -10.34
CA SER A 354 -9.85 8.73 -11.04
C SER A 354 -10.54 9.54 -12.14
N ASP A 355 -10.92 10.78 -11.84
CA ASP A 355 -11.50 11.69 -12.84
C ASP A 355 -10.50 12.02 -13.96
N ALA A 356 -9.23 12.25 -13.62
CA ALA A 356 -8.18 12.45 -14.63
C ALA A 356 -8.03 11.22 -15.55
N ALA A 357 -8.02 10.01 -14.99
CA ALA A 357 -7.96 8.77 -15.75
C ALA A 357 -9.20 8.61 -16.67
N ARG A 358 -10.40 8.84 -16.14
CA ARG A 358 -11.66 8.84 -16.91
C ARG A 358 -11.60 9.78 -18.11
N ARG A 359 -11.14 11.01 -17.92
CA ARG A 359 -11.02 11.99 -19.01
C ARG A 359 -10.04 11.54 -20.08
N VAL A 360 -8.92 10.92 -19.70
CA VAL A 360 -7.94 10.40 -20.66
C VAL A 360 -8.51 9.24 -21.46
N LEU A 361 -9.05 8.21 -20.79
CA LEU A 361 -9.58 7.02 -21.47
C LEU A 361 -10.79 7.36 -22.35
N ARG A 362 -11.71 8.20 -21.86
CA ARG A 362 -12.86 8.64 -22.66
C ARG A 362 -12.43 9.39 -23.91
N ARG A 363 -11.45 10.29 -23.82
CA ARG A 363 -10.95 11.08 -24.96
C ARG A 363 -10.20 10.21 -25.97
N ARG A 364 -9.38 9.26 -25.51
CA ARG A 364 -8.47 8.49 -26.38
C ARG A 364 -9.09 7.21 -26.94
N ALA A 365 -10.01 6.60 -26.20
CA ALA A 365 -10.55 5.29 -26.53
C ALA A 365 -12.08 5.23 -26.51
N GLY A 366 -12.78 6.32 -26.14
CA GLY A 366 -14.24 6.28 -25.95
C GLY A 366 -14.69 5.44 -24.75
N VAL A 367 -13.74 5.01 -23.91
CA VAL A 367 -13.95 4.06 -22.80
C VAL A 367 -14.42 4.80 -21.54
N ARG A 368 -15.37 4.20 -20.83
CA ARG A 368 -15.83 4.63 -19.50
C ARG A 368 -15.15 3.81 -18.42
N LEU A 369 -15.02 4.40 -17.24
CA LEU A 369 -14.43 3.75 -16.06
C LEU A 369 -15.40 3.85 -14.89
N ASP A 370 -15.82 2.71 -14.37
CA ASP A 370 -16.65 2.60 -13.18
C ASP A 370 -15.84 2.14 -11.97
N LEU A 371 -16.09 2.76 -10.82
CA LEU A 371 -15.40 2.39 -9.60
C LEU A 371 -15.83 0.99 -9.15
N VAL A 372 -14.84 0.11 -8.95
CA VAL A 372 -15.01 -1.19 -8.29
C VAL A 372 -15.07 -0.96 -6.79
N TYR A 373 -13.97 -0.44 -6.22
CA TYR A 373 -13.86 -0.08 -4.82
C TYR A 373 -12.68 0.87 -4.53
N ASP A 374 -12.73 1.59 -3.40
CA ASP A 374 -11.64 2.41 -2.84
C ASP A 374 -11.47 2.07 -1.35
N VAL A 375 -10.27 1.64 -0.97
CA VAL A 375 -9.97 1.19 0.40
C VAL A 375 -8.61 1.69 0.87
N SER A 376 -8.52 2.04 2.16
CA SER A 376 -7.27 2.44 2.79
C SER A 376 -6.58 1.27 3.50
N HIS A 377 -5.25 1.28 3.53
CA HIS A 377 -4.44 0.28 4.23
C HIS A 377 -3.53 0.84 5.33
N ASN A 378 -3.60 2.16 5.57
CA ASN A 378 -2.93 2.86 6.66
C ASN A 378 -3.94 3.72 7.41
N LEU A 379 -4.67 3.16 8.38
CA LEU A 379 -5.71 3.89 9.10
C LEU A 379 -5.97 3.27 10.47
N ALA A 380 -6.33 4.08 11.46
CA ALA A 380 -6.98 3.62 12.67
C ALA A 380 -8.48 3.95 12.63
N LYS A 381 -9.34 3.02 13.03
CA LYS A 381 -10.79 3.22 13.03
C LYS A 381 -11.41 2.76 14.34
N ALA A 382 -12.40 3.50 14.80
CA ALA A 382 -13.30 3.04 15.83
C ALA A 382 -14.28 2.04 15.20
N GLU A 383 -14.20 0.78 15.59
CA GLU A 383 -15.04 -0.30 15.08
C GLU A 383 -15.60 -1.11 16.25
N THR A 384 -16.79 -1.67 16.10
CA THR A 384 -17.44 -2.46 17.16
C THR A 384 -17.28 -3.95 16.86
N TYR A 385 -16.68 -4.68 17.79
CA TYR A 385 -16.51 -6.14 17.71
C TYR A 385 -17.04 -6.81 18.97
N ARG A 386 -17.39 -8.09 18.87
CA ARG A 386 -17.66 -8.92 20.05
C ARG A 386 -16.34 -9.44 20.61
N VAL A 387 -16.09 -9.15 21.87
CA VAL A 387 -14.93 -9.62 22.65
C VAL A 387 -15.49 -10.31 23.88
N ASP A 388 -15.19 -11.60 24.05
CA ASP A 388 -15.76 -12.44 25.12
C ASP A 388 -17.30 -12.42 25.14
N GLY A 389 -17.92 -12.39 23.95
CA GLY A 389 -19.38 -12.36 23.77
C GLY A 389 -20.01 -10.96 23.83
N GLU A 390 -19.31 -9.98 24.38
CA GLU A 390 -19.82 -8.63 24.60
C GLU A 390 -19.38 -7.63 23.52
N PRO A 391 -20.25 -6.70 23.09
CA PRO A 391 -19.85 -5.64 22.18
C PRO A 391 -18.83 -4.71 22.85
N ARG A 392 -17.72 -4.46 22.17
CA ARG A 392 -16.67 -3.52 22.56
C ARG A 392 -16.36 -2.58 21.42
N ARG A 393 -16.16 -1.30 21.73
CA ARG A 393 -15.68 -0.29 20.79
C ARG A 393 -14.16 -0.31 20.80
N LEU A 394 -13.56 -0.74 19.70
CA LEU A 394 -12.12 -0.91 19.57
C LEU A 394 -11.55 0.15 18.63
N CYS A 395 -10.35 0.66 18.94
CA CYS A 395 -9.52 1.41 18.00
C CYS A 395 -8.64 0.42 17.23
N VAL A 396 -9.07 0.07 16.02
CA VAL A 396 -8.38 -0.89 15.15
C VAL A 396 -7.37 -0.16 14.28
N HIS A 397 -6.10 -0.38 14.54
CA HIS A 397 -4.96 0.10 13.77
C HIS A 397 -4.68 -0.88 12.63
N ARG A 398 -4.57 -0.37 11.41
CA ARG A 398 -4.10 -1.12 10.24
C ARG A 398 -2.98 -0.32 9.58
N LYS A 399 -1.80 -0.92 9.45
CA LYS A 399 -0.64 -0.33 8.77
C LYS A 399 -0.08 -1.32 7.75
N GLY A 400 -0.28 -1.02 6.48
CA GLY A 400 -0.11 -1.99 5.42
C GLY A 400 -1.04 -3.19 5.60
N ALA A 401 -2.28 -2.96 6.03
CA ALA A 401 -3.30 -3.99 6.13
C ALA A 401 -4.66 -3.40 5.77
N THR A 402 -5.50 -4.19 5.12
CA THR A 402 -6.74 -3.71 4.50
C THR A 402 -7.93 -4.26 5.27
N ARG A 403 -8.98 -3.45 5.47
CA ARG A 403 -10.25 -3.95 6.00
C ARG A 403 -10.89 -4.92 4.98
N ALA A 404 -11.51 -5.99 5.47
CA ALA A 404 -12.00 -7.11 4.68
C ALA A 404 -13.34 -7.62 5.24
N PHE A 405 -14.35 -6.75 5.33
CA PHE A 405 -15.65 -7.13 5.91
C PHE A 405 -16.30 -8.31 5.17
N PRO A 406 -16.91 -9.25 5.92
CA PRO A 406 -17.51 -10.46 5.37
C PRO A 406 -18.81 -10.15 4.60
N PRO A 407 -19.30 -11.12 3.79
CA PRO A 407 -20.67 -11.12 3.32
C PRO A 407 -21.68 -10.87 4.43
N GLY A 408 -22.74 -10.12 4.13
CA GLY A 408 -23.81 -9.76 5.06
C GLY A 408 -23.51 -8.56 5.97
N HIS A 409 -22.26 -8.09 6.05
CA HIS A 409 -21.90 -7.02 6.98
C HIS A 409 -22.72 -5.73 6.76
N PRO A 410 -23.28 -5.09 7.81
CA PRO A 410 -24.19 -3.94 7.71
C PRO A 410 -23.60 -2.78 6.90
N ASP A 411 -22.31 -2.50 7.10
CA ASP A 411 -21.61 -1.37 6.46
C ASP A 411 -21.27 -1.58 4.98
N LEU A 412 -21.60 -2.74 4.40
CA LEU A 412 -21.39 -2.97 2.97
C LEU A 412 -22.54 -2.37 2.13
N PRO A 413 -22.22 -1.75 0.97
CA PRO A 413 -23.21 -1.39 -0.03
C PRO A 413 -24.09 -2.58 -0.41
N GLY A 414 -25.37 -2.32 -0.74
CA GLY A 414 -26.33 -3.38 -1.02
C GLY A 414 -25.87 -4.34 -2.13
N ASP A 415 -25.25 -3.81 -3.17
CA ASP A 415 -24.71 -4.56 -4.31
C ASP A 415 -23.40 -5.31 -4.02
N LEU A 416 -22.75 -5.05 -2.88
CA LEU A 416 -21.55 -5.76 -2.42
C LEU A 416 -21.82 -6.66 -1.21
N ARG A 417 -23.00 -6.56 -0.60
CA ARG A 417 -23.33 -7.19 0.67
C ARG A 417 -23.16 -8.70 0.62
N ASP A 418 -23.62 -9.36 -0.43
CA ASP A 418 -23.56 -10.82 -0.54
C ASP A 418 -22.19 -11.33 -1.00
N ALA A 419 -21.44 -10.50 -1.74
CA ALA A 419 -20.09 -10.83 -2.19
C ALA A 419 -19.02 -10.64 -1.10
N GLY A 420 -19.27 -9.78 -0.12
CA GLY A 420 -18.29 -9.32 0.86
C GLY A 420 -17.49 -8.12 0.34
N GLN A 421 -16.68 -7.49 1.21
CA GLN A 421 -15.92 -6.30 0.85
C GLN A 421 -14.83 -6.64 -0.18
N PRO A 422 -14.70 -5.88 -1.28
CA PRO A 422 -13.52 -5.94 -2.13
C PRO A 422 -12.26 -5.57 -1.34
N VAL A 423 -11.22 -6.38 -1.50
CA VAL A 423 -9.88 -6.14 -0.96
C VAL A 423 -8.93 -6.04 -2.15
N LEU A 424 -8.26 -4.90 -2.28
CA LEU A 424 -7.41 -4.58 -3.43
C LEU A 424 -5.94 -4.74 -3.03
N VAL A 425 -5.25 -5.68 -3.68
CA VAL A 425 -3.86 -6.04 -3.37
C VAL A 425 -2.97 -5.70 -4.57
N PRO A 426 -2.38 -4.49 -4.61
CA PRO A 426 -1.38 -4.13 -5.59
C PRO A 426 -0.14 -5.02 -5.50
N GLY A 427 0.34 -5.46 -6.66
CA GLY A 427 1.67 -6.04 -6.78
C GLY A 427 2.75 -4.98 -6.92
N THR A 428 3.54 -5.13 -7.98
CA THR A 428 4.60 -4.20 -8.38
C THR A 428 4.40 -3.86 -9.85
N MET A 429 5.18 -2.92 -10.38
CA MET A 429 5.10 -2.44 -11.77
C MET A 429 5.30 -3.51 -12.88
N GLY A 430 5.62 -4.75 -12.50
CA GLY A 430 5.85 -5.86 -13.41
C GLY A 430 5.31 -7.20 -12.89
N THR A 431 4.48 -7.20 -11.86
CA THR A 431 3.89 -8.43 -11.30
C THR A 431 2.38 -8.29 -11.21
N ALA A 432 1.68 -9.41 -10.99
CA ALA A 432 0.24 -9.40 -10.86
C ALA A 432 -0.24 -8.53 -9.68
N SER A 433 -1.45 -7.99 -9.79
CA SER A 433 -2.26 -7.49 -8.68
C SER A 433 -3.47 -8.40 -8.49
N TYR A 434 -4.14 -8.31 -7.34
CA TYR A 434 -5.29 -9.15 -7.04
C TYR A 434 -6.47 -8.34 -6.50
N VAL A 435 -7.67 -8.82 -6.83
CA VAL A 435 -8.92 -8.48 -6.14
C VAL A 435 -9.31 -9.70 -5.33
N LEU A 436 -9.52 -9.49 -4.03
CA LEU A 436 -9.97 -10.48 -3.07
C LEU A 436 -11.31 -10.03 -2.47
N ALA A 437 -11.96 -10.90 -1.71
CA ALA A 437 -13.16 -10.60 -0.95
C ALA A 437 -12.97 -10.95 0.53
N GLY A 438 -13.58 -10.16 1.42
CA GLY A 438 -13.72 -10.53 2.83
C GLY A 438 -14.51 -11.83 3.00
N VAL A 439 -14.26 -12.55 4.10
CA VAL A 439 -14.85 -13.88 4.35
C VAL A 439 -15.45 -13.96 5.76
N PRO A 440 -16.51 -14.77 5.96
CA PRO A 440 -17.02 -15.06 7.30
C PRO A 440 -15.92 -15.65 8.18
N GLY A 441 -15.85 -15.21 9.44
CA GLY A 441 -14.82 -15.68 10.38
C GLY A 441 -13.40 -15.17 10.11
N GLY A 442 -13.23 -14.16 9.26
CA GLY A 442 -11.91 -13.55 9.02
C GLY A 442 -11.29 -13.02 10.31
N ASP A 443 -10.14 -13.59 10.69
CA ASP A 443 -9.33 -13.22 11.86
C ASP A 443 -8.84 -11.75 11.79
N ALA A 444 -8.13 -11.31 12.82
CA ALA A 444 -7.49 -9.99 12.88
C ALA A 444 -8.47 -8.83 12.63
N PHE A 445 -9.67 -8.91 13.21
CA PHE A 445 -10.72 -7.89 13.10
C PHE A 445 -11.08 -7.62 11.63
N HIS A 446 -11.39 -8.69 10.90
CA HIS A 446 -11.73 -8.67 9.47
C HIS A 446 -10.71 -7.85 8.66
N SER A 447 -9.45 -8.25 8.74
CA SER A 447 -8.34 -7.61 8.03
C SER A 447 -7.60 -8.60 7.14
N ALA A 448 -7.03 -8.10 6.04
CA ALA A 448 -6.24 -8.86 5.08
C ALA A 448 -4.96 -8.09 4.69
N CYS A 449 -4.10 -8.73 3.89
CA CYS A 449 -2.90 -8.10 3.32
C CYS A 449 -3.22 -6.86 2.46
N HIS A 450 -2.19 -6.07 2.15
CA HIS A 450 -2.34 -4.86 1.34
C HIS A 450 -1.48 -4.85 0.08
N GLY A 451 -0.49 -5.72 -0.04
CA GLY A 451 0.39 -5.76 -1.20
C GLY A 451 1.47 -6.82 -1.05
N ALA A 452 2.55 -6.69 -1.83
CA ALA A 452 3.65 -7.64 -1.82
C ALA A 452 4.53 -7.57 -0.54
N GLY A 453 4.69 -6.38 0.05
CA GLY A 453 5.65 -6.14 1.14
C GLY A 453 7.10 -6.07 0.64
N ARG A 454 7.91 -5.16 1.19
CA ARG A 454 9.29 -4.92 0.74
C ARG A 454 10.29 -5.83 1.45
N VAL A 455 11.23 -6.39 0.69
CA VAL A 455 12.39 -7.16 1.20
C VAL A 455 13.71 -6.42 1.05
N MET A 456 13.76 -5.38 0.21
CA MET A 456 14.94 -4.53 0.03
C MET A 456 14.65 -3.06 0.35
N SER A 457 15.62 -2.39 0.97
CA SER A 457 15.61 -0.92 1.04
C SER A 457 15.69 -0.32 -0.37
N ARG A 458 15.19 0.92 -0.54
CA ARG A 458 15.27 1.63 -1.84
C ARG A 458 16.70 1.76 -2.35
N HIS A 459 17.64 2.03 -1.44
CA HIS A 459 19.06 2.12 -1.77
C HIS A 459 19.65 0.78 -2.23
N GLN A 460 19.24 -0.34 -1.64
CA GLN A 460 19.67 -1.67 -2.09
C GLN A 460 19.07 -1.99 -3.47
N ALA A 461 17.77 -1.77 -3.67
CA ALA A 461 17.11 -1.99 -4.94
C ALA A 461 17.73 -1.16 -6.10
N ALA A 462 18.04 0.11 -5.87
CA ALA A 462 18.67 0.95 -6.88
C ALA A 462 20.10 0.51 -7.27
N ARG A 463 20.73 -0.40 -6.52
CA ARG A 463 22.04 -0.98 -6.85
C ARG A 463 21.93 -2.30 -7.62
N THR A 464 20.77 -2.98 -7.61
CA THR A 464 20.60 -4.27 -8.27
C THR A 464 20.28 -4.13 -9.76
N VAL A 465 19.54 -3.09 -10.15
CA VAL A 465 19.15 -2.83 -11.54
C VAL A 465 19.12 -1.33 -11.83
N THR A 466 19.51 -0.93 -13.04
CA THR A 466 19.36 0.46 -13.48
C THR A 466 17.93 0.71 -13.97
N GLY A 467 17.42 1.92 -13.82
CA GLY A 467 16.07 2.26 -14.29
C GLY A 467 15.89 2.08 -15.80
N ALA A 468 16.92 2.34 -16.60
CA ALA A 468 16.86 2.14 -18.05
C ALA A 468 16.73 0.65 -18.42
N ALA A 469 17.52 -0.21 -17.79
CA ALA A 469 17.44 -1.66 -18.01
C ALA A 469 16.10 -2.23 -17.52
N LEU A 470 15.61 -1.78 -16.36
CA LEU A 470 14.31 -2.19 -15.84
C LEU A 470 13.17 -1.75 -16.76
N ARG A 471 13.21 -0.50 -17.25
CA ARG A 471 12.23 -0.01 -18.22
C ARG A 471 12.20 -0.86 -19.49
N ALA A 472 13.36 -1.12 -20.08
CA ALA A 472 13.46 -1.95 -21.28
C ALA A 472 12.88 -3.35 -21.03
N ARG A 473 13.24 -3.99 -19.91
CA ARG A 473 12.71 -5.30 -19.52
C ARG A 473 11.18 -5.33 -19.40
N LEU A 474 10.59 -4.27 -18.83
CA LEU A 474 9.13 -4.15 -18.69
C LEU A 474 8.45 -3.86 -20.05
N GLU A 475 9.03 -2.99 -20.87
CA GLU A 475 8.52 -2.67 -22.20
C GLU A 475 8.60 -3.89 -23.14
N ASP A 476 9.66 -4.70 -23.05
CA ASP A 476 9.81 -5.98 -23.76
C ASP A 476 8.75 -7.01 -23.31
N ALA A 477 8.31 -6.94 -22.06
CA ALA A 477 7.19 -7.72 -21.53
C ALA A 477 5.80 -7.14 -21.90
N GLY A 478 5.76 -6.08 -22.73
CA GLY A 478 4.52 -5.45 -23.18
C GLY A 478 3.91 -4.45 -22.21
N ILE A 479 4.66 -4.00 -21.19
CA ILE A 479 4.20 -3.04 -20.19
C ILE A 479 4.66 -1.64 -20.58
N ALA A 480 3.73 -0.74 -20.89
CA ALA A 480 4.06 0.64 -21.25
C ALA A 480 4.42 1.48 -20.00
N VAL A 481 5.72 1.73 -19.80
CA VAL A 481 6.22 2.40 -18.57
C VAL A 481 6.42 3.91 -18.78
N ARG A 482 5.90 4.72 -17.85
CA ARG A 482 6.10 6.17 -17.78
C ARG A 482 6.63 6.53 -16.40
N PRO A 483 7.96 6.57 -16.17
CA PRO A 483 8.52 6.98 -14.88
C PRO A 483 8.67 8.51 -14.80
N LEU A 484 8.61 9.07 -13.59
CA LEU A 484 9.10 10.44 -13.36
C LEU A 484 10.63 10.50 -13.44
N SER A 485 11.29 9.51 -12.85
CA SER A 485 12.75 9.39 -12.85
C SER A 485 13.20 7.95 -12.98
N MET A 486 14.34 7.73 -13.64
CA MET A 486 14.92 6.39 -13.76
C MET A 486 15.38 5.82 -12.42
N ARG A 487 15.82 6.68 -11.50
CA ARG A 487 16.19 6.27 -10.14
C ARG A 487 14.96 5.77 -9.37
N GLY A 488 13.86 6.53 -9.37
CA GLY A 488 12.62 6.12 -8.70
C GLY A 488 12.06 4.81 -9.27
N LEU A 489 12.24 4.58 -10.57
CA LEU A 489 11.89 3.30 -11.19
C LEU A 489 12.74 2.15 -10.61
N ALA A 490 14.06 2.31 -10.51
CA ALA A 490 14.96 1.30 -9.95
C ALA A 490 14.72 1.01 -8.46
N GLU A 491 14.40 2.01 -7.65
CA GLU A 491 14.12 1.88 -6.21
C GLU A 491 12.91 0.98 -5.90
N GLU A 492 12.08 0.73 -6.91
CA GLU A 492 10.80 0.06 -6.82
C GLU A 492 10.73 -1.20 -7.70
N ALA A 493 11.88 -1.70 -8.15
CA ALA A 493 12.00 -2.92 -8.95
C ALA A 493 11.23 -4.09 -8.32
N PRO A 494 10.58 -4.96 -9.12
CA PRO A 494 9.82 -6.11 -8.60
C PRO A 494 10.59 -6.96 -7.57
N GLU A 495 11.88 -7.14 -7.79
CA GLU A 495 12.80 -7.90 -6.94
C GLU A 495 13.01 -7.29 -5.54
N ALA A 496 12.61 -6.04 -5.33
CA ALA A 496 12.64 -5.38 -4.03
C ALA A 496 11.46 -5.79 -3.12
N TYR A 497 10.53 -6.61 -3.63
CA TYR A 497 9.30 -7.03 -2.98
C TYR A 497 9.21 -8.56 -2.88
N LYS A 498 8.37 -9.05 -1.97
CA LYS A 498 8.01 -10.48 -1.93
C LYS A 498 7.16 -10.83 -3.17
N ASP A 499 6.98 -12.11 -3.42
CA ASP A 499 5.98 -12.55 -4.39
C ASP A 499 4.57 -12.31 -3.84
N VAL A 500 3.86 -11.38 -4.45
CA VAL A 500 2.47 -11.04 -4.14
C VAL A 500 1.53 -12.24 -4.26
N SER A 501 1.79 -13.19 -5.16
CA SER A 501 0.98 -14.40 -5.32
C SER A 501 1.13 -15.31 -4.10
N ALA A 502 2.34 -15.41 -3.54
CA ALA A 502 2.59 -16.15 -2.31
C ALA A 502 1.92 -15.47 -1.09
N VAL A 503 1.95 -14.14 -1.02
CA VAL A 503 1.24 -13.37 0.03
C VAL A 503 -0.27 -13.60 -0.03
N VAL A 504 -0.85 -13.55 -1.23
CA VAL A 504 -2.29 -13.79 -1.44
C VAL A 504 -2.65 -15.23 -1.10
N ALA A 505 -1.87 -16.21 -1.55
CA ALA A 505 -2.10 -17.62 -1.23
C ALA A 505 -2.03 -17.88 0.28
N ALA A 506 -1.07 -17.27 0.99
CA ALA A 506 -0.99 -17.37 2.44
C ALA A 506 -2.18 -16.67 3.15
N SER A 507 -2.65 -15.54 2.63
CA SER A 507 -3.81 -14.82 3.18
C SER A 507 -5.10 -15.63 3.03
N GLU A 508 -5.31 -16.23 1.86
CA GLU A 508 -6.45 -17.13 1.62
C GLU A 508 -6.34 -18.43 2.43
N GLY A 509 -5.16 -19.06 2.46
CA GLY A 509 -4.92 -20.28 3.24
C GLY A 509 -5.07 -20.08 4.75
N ALA A 510 -4.82 -18.87 5.26
CA ALA A 510 -5.07 -18.49 6.64
C ALA A 510 -6.56 -18.20 6.94
N GLY A 511 -7.41 -18.13 5.91
CA GLY A 511 -8.83 -17.81 6.04
C GLY A 511 -9.13 -16.32 6.27
N LEU A 512 -8.25 -15.41 5.83
CA LEU A 512 -8.45 -13.96 5.98
C LEU A 512 -9.31 -13.36 4.86
N CYS A 513 -9.30 -13.98 3.69
CA CYS A 513 -9.96 -13.53 2.48
C CYS A 513 -10.12 -14.69 1.49
N ARG A 514 -10.83 -14.47 0.38
CA ARG A 514 -10.88 -15.36 -0.79
C ARG A 514 -10.48 -14.62 -2.05
N ARG A 515 -9.80 -15.29 -2.99
CA ARG A 515 -9.44 -14.72 -4.29
C ARG A 515 -10.68 -14.50 -5.16
N VAL A 516 -10.71 -13.38 -5.87
CA VAL A 516 -11.77 -13.06 -6.84
C VAL A 516 -11.20 -12.92 -8.24
N ALA A 517 -10.15 -12.13 -8.42
CA ALA A 517 -9.53 -11.93 -9.72
C ALA A 517 -8.03 -11.65 -9.64
N ARG A 518 -7.30 -12.04 -10.70
CA ARG A 518 -5.90 -11.70 -10.93
C ARG A 518 -5.80 -10.71 -12.09
N LEU A 519 -5.00 -9.66 -11.89
CA LEU A 519 -4.79 -8.60 -12.85
C LEU A 519 -3.31 -8.53 -13.24
N GLU A 520 -3.01 -8.33 -14.52
CA GLU A 520 -1.65 -8.11 -15.01
C GLU A 520 -1.48 -6.69 -15.57
N PRO A 521 -0.32 -6.04 -15.34
CA PRO A 521 -0.05 -4.71 -15.85
C PRO A 521 0.02 -4.67 -17.37
N LEU A 522 -0.61 -3.67 -17.96
CA LEU A 522 -0.47 -3.26 -19.37
C LEU A 522 0.37 -1.97 -19.48
N GLY A 523 0.32 -1.11 -18.47
CA GLY A 523 1.12 0.10 -18.43
C GLY A 523 1.12 0.77 -17.07
N VAL A 524 2.22 1.42 -16.73
CA VAL A 524 2.42 2.00 -15.39
C VAL A 524 2.92 3.44 -15.46
N VAL A 525 2.25 4.32 -14.71
CA VAL A 525 2.62 5.71 -14.44
C VAL A 525 3.20 5.76 -13.04
N LYS A 526 4.52 5.91 -12.94
CA LYS A 526 5.25 5.91 -11.66
C LYS A 526 5.85 7.28 -11.34
N GLY A 527 5.82 7.66 -10.06
CA GLY A 527 6.34 8.93 -9.56
C GLY A 527 7.82 8.97 -9.21
#